data_AF-A0A914EPW5-F1
#
_entry.id   AF-A0A914EPW5-F1
#
_cell.length_a   1.000
_cell.length_b   1.000
_cell.length_c   1.000
_cell.angle_alpha   90.00
_cell.angle_beta   90.00
_cell.angle_gamma   90.00
#
_symmetry.space_group_name_H-M   'P 1'
#
loop_
_entity.id
_entity.type
_entity.pdbx_description
1 polymer ?
#
loop_
_entity_poly.entity_id
_entity_poly.type
_entity_poly.pdbx_seq_one_letter_code
_entity_poly.pdbx_strand_id
1 'polypeptide(L)'
;MGVAFMEIIELPVHKMPVKQEEQIKIIHNVVKLSSTPNVVNNLLKLDYAISGEIDVNEGLTFYILKDNTFVRSIDNFVQHEKDNEELAARRKRQNNEIKSIKRQIREEKVEAYSAEKKLKKLSEAFEAHKKTFVEYVNAKPARGVNIKLNVKMAKEKLGIDTNNYFNFAFVGHAKTGKSSLINAIRGMTDDQIGSAKVGITETTHEIQYYVFPNNRYKHVRIYDIPGAGTLTHGASNYYEDKSLCAFDCLIICTQDTLGQEEIEFAMKALRYRQAITFVRSRCDIALDTLKKLRKIRRIDQDAVNACIKEMATAYAAEVKRTGREELESVPCFFVNSYNLRNHINNEENDVVYHEELLVEYMRMQSMYTRNIVSFE
;
A
#
# COMPACT_ATOMS: atom_id res chain seq x y z
N MET A 1 83.54 16.63 57.95
CA MET A 1 84.52 15.58 58.30
C MET A 1 83.87 14.23 58.13
N GLY A 2 84.58 13.25 57.55
CA GLY A 2 84.22 11.85 57.65
C GLY A 2 83.71 11.23 56.35
N VAL A 3 84.66 10.89 55.47
CA VAL A 3 84.51 9.86 54.43
C VAL A 3 84.29 8.51 55.13
N ALA A 4 83.33 7.71 54.69
CA ALA A 4 83.29 6.28 54.97
C ALA A 4 83.02 5.52 53.66
N PHE A 5 83.86 4.53 53.43
CA PHE A 5 84.11 3.85 52.18
C PHE A 5 82.93 3.02 51.66
N MET A 6 82.86 2.95 50.32
CA MET A 6 82.21 1.92 49.51
C MET A 6 82.66 0.52 49.93
N GLU A 7 81.71 -0.40 50.09
CA GLU A 7 81.91 -1.82 49.77
C GLU A 7 81.00 -2.15 48.58
N ILE A 8 81.60 -2.23 47.40
CA ILE A 8 81.00 -2.80 46.20
C ILE A 8 81.16 -4.31 46.34
N ILE A 9 80.06 -5.02 46.62
CA ILE A 9 80.02 -6.47 46.46
C ILE A 9 79.67 -6.73 45.00
N GLU A 10 80.67 -7.03 44.18
CA GLU A 10 80.47 -7.60 42.84
C GLU A 10 79.82 -8.98 42.97
N LEU A 11 78.55 -9.09 42.60
CA LEU A 11 77.91 -10.38 42.40
C LEU A 11 78.16 -10.84 40.96
N PRO A 12 78.74 -12.04 40.73
CA PRO A 12 78.93 -12.57 39.40
C PRO A 12 77.57 -12.85 38.72
N VAL A 13 77.52 -12.61 37.40
CA VAL A 13 76.37 -12.63 36.47
C VAL A 13 75.53 -13.94 36.48
N HIS A 14 75.91 -14.96 37.24
CA HIS A 14 75.21 -16.25 37.32
C HIS A 14 74.24 -16.42 38.50
N LYS A 15 73.75 -15.34 39.11
CA LYS A 15 72.61 -15.41 40.04
C LYS A 15 71.58 -14.31 39.78
N MET A 16 70.90 -14.35 38.62
CA MET A 16 69.60 -13.69 38.50
C MET A 16 68.54 -14.51 39.26
N PRO A 17 67.70 -13.89 40.11
CA PRO A 17 66.63 -14.61 40.77
C PRO A 17 65.62 -15.09 39.73
N VAL A 18 65.33 -16.39 39.72
CA VAL A 18 64.37 -17.11 38.83
C VAL A 18 63.04 -16.38 38.63
N LYS A 19 62.63 -15.53 39.59
CA LYS A 19 61.44 -14.67 39.51
C LYS A 19 61.48 -13.58 38.42
N GLN A 20 62.65 -13.05 38.06
CA GLN A 20 62.77 -12.03 37.01
C GLN A 20 62.64 -12.65 35.60
N GLU A 21 63.20 -13.84 35.36
CA GLU A 21 63.02 -14.55 34.09
C GLU A 21 61.57 -15.00 33.86
N GLU A 22 60.86 -15.43 34.91
CA GLU A 22 59.43 -15.74 34.82
C GLU A 22 58.59 -14.48 34.53
N GLN A 23 58.92 -13.34 35.16
CA GLN A 23 58.26 -12.06 34.88
C GLN A 23 58.47 -11.59 33.44
N ILE A 24 59.69 -11.72 32.90
CA ILE A 24 60.00 -11.40 31.50
C ILE A 24 59.23 -12.32 30.55
N LYS A 25 59.16 -13.63 30.83
CA LYS A 25 58.36 -14.58 30.03
C LYS A 25 56.86 -14.28 30.06
N ILE A 26 56.32 -13.82 31.18
CA ILE A 26 54.91 -13.42 31.31
C ILE A 26 54.64 -12.16 30.48
N ILE A 27 55.49 -11.14 30.58
CA ILE A 27 55.37 -9.90 29.79
C ILE A 27 55.45 -10.22 28.29
N HIS A 28 56.41 -11.05 27.86
CA HIS A 28 56.56 -11.47 26.46
C HIS A 28 55.34 -12.24 25.94
N ASN A 29 54.73 -13.09 26.76
CA ASN A 29 53.52 -13.83 26.39
C ASN A 29 52.28 -12.93 26.31
N VAL A 30 52.15 -11.94 27.20
CA VAL A 30 51.04 -10.96 27.17
C VAL A 30 51.15 -10.05 25.95
N VAL A 31 52.36 -9.63 25.58
CA VAL A 31 52.62 -8.86 24.35
C VAL A 31 52.26 -9.67 23.10
N LYS A 32 52.59 -10.97 23.06
CA LYS A 32 52.24 -11.86 21.95
C LYS A 32 50.74 -12.12 21.78
N LEU A 33 49.97 -12.06 22.86
CA LEU A 33 48.54 -12.33 22.87
C LEU A 33 47.68 -11.08 22.65
N SER A 34 48.27 -9.88 22.71
CA SER A 34 47.56 -8.61 22.61
C SER A 34 47.56 -8.05 21.18
N SER A 35 46.40 -8.05 20.51
CA SER A 35 46.22 -7.48 19.16
C SER A 35 45.91 -5.98 19.12
N THR A 36 45.90 -5.29 20.27
CA THR A 36 45.67 -3.84 20.38
C THR A 36 46.98 -3.05 20.40
N PRO A 37 47.25 -2.17 19.39
CA PRO A 37 48.55 -1.50 19.23
C PRO A 37 49.01 -0.64 20.43
N ASN A 38 48.07 -0.07 21.17
CA ASN A 38 48.37 0.77 22.34
C ASN A 38 48.87 -0.05 23.54
N VAL A 39 48.39 -1.29 23.70
CA VAL A 39 48.82 -2.19 24.78
C VAL A 39 50.24 -2.71 24.50
N VAL A 40 50.52 -3.08 23.25
CA VAL A 40 51.86 -3.48 22.80
C VAL A 40 52.88 -2.35 23.01
N ASN A 41 52.54 -1.11 22.67
CA ASN A 41 53.43 0.04 22.85
C ASN A 41 53.75 0.37 24.32
N ASN A 42 52.78 0.23 25.23
CA ASN A 42 53.00 0.50 26.65
C ASN A 42 53.77 -0.62 27.35
N LEU A 43 53.58 -1.88 26.93
CA LEU A 43 54.34 -3.02 27.43
C LEU A 43 55.78 -3.06 26.90
N LEU A 44 56.00 -2.69 25.63
CA LEU A 44 57.34 -2.55 25.04
C LEU A 44 58.18 -1.50 25.77
N LYS A 45 57.58 -0.38 26.18
CA LYS A 45 58.25 0.63 27.03
C LYS A 45 58.66 0.09 28.40
N LEU A 46 57.92 -0.88 28.93
CA LEU A 46 58.24 -1.55 30.20
C LEU A 46 59.38 -2.58 30.02
N ASP A 47 59.34 -3.36 28.93
CA ASP A 47 60.37 -4.37 28.61
C ASP A 47 61.73 -3.70 28.35
N TYR A 48 61.74 -2.56 27.64
CA TYR A 48 62.93 -1.76 27.37
C TYR A 48 63.53 -1.11 28.63
N ALA A 49 62.71 -0.82 29.64
CA ALA A 49 63.18 -0.28 30.92
C ALA A 49 63.81 -1.35 31.82
N ILE A 50 63.49 -2.63 31.61
CA ILE A 50 64.02 -3.77 32.38
C ILE A 50 65.36 -4.28 31.80
N SER A 51 65.65 -4.04 30.51
CA SER A 51 66.86 -4.49 29.82
C SER A 51 68.13 -3.66 30.07
N GLY A 52 68.09 -2.66 30.95
CA GLY A 52 69.31 -2.08 31.56
C GLY A 52 70.08 -1.02 30.75
N GLU A 53 69.54 -0.48 29.66
CA GLU A 53 70.15 0.65 28.94
C GLU A 53 69.31 1.92 29.11
N ILE A 54 69.54 2.69 30.18
CA ILE A 54 69.40 4.16 30.24
C ILE A 54 70.16 4.66 31.48
N ASP A 55 71.01 5.66 31.26
CA ASP A 55 71.63 6.52 32.28
C ASP A 55 70.55 7.46 32.86
N VAL A 56 70.33 7.37 34.17
CA VAL A 56 69.16 7.93 34.84
C VAL A 56 69.43 9.37 35.23
N ASN A 57 69.05 10.32 34.38
CA ASN A 57 68.85 11.72 34.79
C ASN A 57 67.54 12.24 34.21
N GLU A 58 66.43 11.82 34.82
CA GLU A 58 65.37 12.70 35.33
C GLU A 58 64.16 11.84 35.75
N GLY A 59 63.96 11.75 37.06
CA GLY A 59 62.68 11.56 37.74
C GLY A 59 61.68 10.56 37.16
N LEU A 60 61.83 9.27 37.45
CA LEU A 60 60.69 8.36 37.61
C LEU A 60 61.06 7.20 38.55
N THR A 61 60.81 7.43 39.83
CA THR A 61 60.86 6.42 40.89
C THR A 61 59.75 5.38 40.66
N PHE A 62 60.04 4.27 39.98
CA PHE A 62 59.15 3.12 39.98
C PHE A 62 59.41 2.27 41.21
N TYR A 63 58.45 2.31 42.14
CA TYR A 63 58.39 1.41 43.29
C TYR A 63 58.37 -0.04 42.79
N ILE A 64 59.45 -0.78 43.07
CA ILE A 64 59.44 -2.24 43.04
C ILE A 64 58.50 -2.70 44.16
N LEU A 65 57.23 -2.97 43.81
CA LEU A 65 56.26 -3.49 44.76
C LEU A 65 56.41 -5.01 44.85
N LYS A 66 56.98 -5.46 45.98
CA LYS A 66 56.80 -6.82 46.50
C LYS A 66 55.32 -6.97 46.86
N ASP A 67 54.53 -7.61 46.01
CA ASP A 67 53.37 -8.48 46.32
C ASP A 67 52.42 -8.58 45.12
N ASN A 68 51.52 -9.58 45.14
CA ASN A 68 50.55 -9.95 44.09
C ASN A 68 49.58 -8.83 43.63
N THR A 69 49.81 -7.57 43.99
CA THR A 69 49.04 -6.38 43.61
C THR A 69 49.24 -6.02 42.13
N PHE A 70 50.42 -6.22 41.55
CA PHE A 70 50.68 -5.96 40.13
C PHE A 70 49.89 -6.91 39.21
N VAL A 71 49.88 -8.21 39.54
CA VAL A 71 49.10 -9.22 38.79
C VAL A 71 47.60 -8.92 38.87
N ARG A 72 47.08 -8.59 40.06
CA ARG A 72 45.67 -8.15 40.22
C ARG A 72 45.35 -6.89 39.43
N SER A 73 46.29 -5.96 39.31
CA SER A 73 46.11 -4.74 38.52
C SER A 73 46.05 -5.02 37.01
N ILE A 74 46.81 -6.01 36.52
CA ILE A 74 46.75 -6.46 35.11
C ILE A 74 45.44 -7.21 34.84
N ASP A 75 45.03 -8.13 35.73
CA ASP A 75 43.77 -8.88 35.56
C ASP A 75 42.56 -7.93 35.54
N ASN A 76 42.54 -6.92 36.42
CA ASN A 76 41.49 -5.89 36.43
C ASN A 76 41.49 -5.06 35.13
N PHE A 77 42.67 -4.73 34.59
CA PHE A 77 42.79 -4.00 33.33
C PHE A 77 42.28 -4.84 32.14
N VAL A 78 42.68 -6.11 32.07
CA VAL A 78 42.22 -7.05 31.03
C VAL A 78 40.70 -7.25 31.10
N GLN A 79 40.13 -7.37 32.29
CA GLN A 79 38.68 -7.50 32.47
C GLN A 79 37.95 -6.22 32.02
N HIS A 80 38.46 -5.04 32.39
CA HIS A 80 37.90 -3.75 31.97
C HIS A 80 37.92 -3.56 30.45
N GLU A 81 38.99 -3.99 29.75
CA GLU A 81 39.04 -3.97 28.29
C GLU A 81 38.01 -4.91 27.65
N LYS A 82 37.85 -6.14 28.17
CA LYS A 82 36.81 -7.08 27.71
C LYS A 82 35.40 -6.53 27.89
N ASP A 83 35.13 -5.94 29.06
CA ASP A 83 33.83 -5.32 29.35
C ASP A 83 33.55 -4.13 28.41
N ASN A 84 34.59 -3.35 28.05
CA ASN A 84 34.48 -2.26 27.08
C ASN A 84 34.25 -2.75 25.64
N GLU A 85 34.91 -3.82 25.22
CA GLU A 85 34.66 -4.45 23.91
C GLU A 85 33.23 -5.00 23.83
N GLU A 86 32.75 -5.65 24.89
CA GLU A 86 31.38 -6.16 24.96
C GLU A 86 30.36 -5.00 24.94
N LEU A 87 30.62 -3.91 25.67
CA LEU A 87 29.81 -2.70 25.65
C LEU A 87 29.79 -2.05 24.26
N ALA A 88 30.93 -2.01 23.57
CA ALA A 88 31.03 -1.50 22.20
C ALA A 88 30.26 -2.39 21.21
N ALA A 89 30.35 -3.72 21.35
CA ALA A 89 29.59 -4.66 20.54
C ALA A 89 28.08 -4.52 20.78
N ARG A 90 27.65 -4.36 22.04
CA ARG A 90 26.24 -4.11 22.42
C ARG A 90 25.71 -2.81 21.83
N ARG A 91 26.48 -1.72 21.92
CA ARG A 91 26.15 -0.42 21.31
C ARG A 91 26.01 -0.54 19.78
N LYS A 92 26.89 -1.30 19.13
CA LYS A 92 26.81 -1.54 17.68
C LYS A 92 25.54 -2.30 17.30
N ARG A 93 25.16 -3.34 18.06
CA ARG A 93 23.89 -4.07 17.86
C ARG A 93 22.68 -3.17 18.02
N GLN A 94 22.61 -2.41 19.12
CA GLN A 94 21.53 -1.46 19.37
C GLN A 94 21.43 -0.38 18.28
N ASN A 95 22.56 0.15 17.80
CA ASN A 95 22.57 1.12 16.71
C ASN A 95 22.05 0.53 15.39
N ASN A 96 22.36 -0.73 15.09
CA ASN A 96 21.83 -1.41 13.91
C ASN A 96 20.32 -1.64 14.02
N GLU A 97 19.83 -2.01 15.20
CA GLU A 97 18.41 -2.20 15.49
C GLU A 97 17.63 -0.87 15.42
N ILE A 98 18.17 0.21 16.00
CA ILE A 98 17.62 1.56 15.86
C ILE A 98 17.58 1.96 14.37
N LYS A 99 18.61 1.61 13.58
CA LYS A 99 18.66 1.91 12.16
C LYS A 99 17.60 1.14 11.37
N SER A 100 17.33 -0.14 11.70
CA SER A 100 16.26 -0.91 11.06
C SER A 100 14.88 -0.39 11.44
N ILE A 101 14.64 -0.08 12.72
CA ILE A 101 13.36 0.49 13.19
C ILE A 101 13.10 1.86 12.55
N LYS A 102 14.12 2.74 12.50
CA LYS A 102 14.00 4.05 11.82
C LYS A 102 13.66 3.92 10.34
N ARG A 103 14.17 2.88 9.68
CA ARG A 103 13.83 2.59 8.29
C ARG A 103 12.37 2.15 8.15
N GLN A 104 11.90 1.21 8.97
CA GLN A 104 10.51 0.75 8.98
C GLN A 104 9.54 1.91 9.23
N ILE A 105 9.77 2.73 10.27
CA ILE A 105 8.94 3.90 10.57
C ILE A 105 8.90 4.88 9.38
N ARG A 106 10.01 5.06 8.67
CA ARG A 106 10.06 5.94 7.49
C ARG A 106 9.25 5.37 6.33
N GLU A 107 9.34 4.07 6.09
CA GLU A 107 8.58 3.36 5.07
C GLU A 107 7.07 3.45 5.37
N GLU A 108 6.66 3.12 6.59
CA GLU A 108 5.26 3.23 7.05
C GLU A 108 4.71 4.67 6.96
N LYS A 109 5.51 5.68 7.33
CA LYS A 109 5.10 7.09 7.22
C LYS A 109 4.90 7.54 5.76
N VAL A 110 5.76 7.09 4.85
CA VAL A 110 5.64 7.41 3.42
C VAL A 110 4.37 6.76 2.85
N GLU A 111 4.10 5.52 3.24
CA GLU A 111 2.90 4.79 2.83
C GLU A 111 1.62 5.43 3.37
N ALA A 112 1.57 5.76 4.66
CA ALA A 112 0.44 6.45 5.28
C ALA A 112 0.17 7.82 4.63
N TYR A 113 1.22 8.61 4.37
CA TYR A 113 1.08 9.90 3.68
C TYR A 113 0.57 9.75 2.24
N SER A 114 1.03 8.72 1.53
CA SER A 114 0.55 8.38 0.19
C SER A 114 -0.92 8.00 0.19
N ALA A 115 -1.34 7.15 1.13
CA ALA A 115 -2.74 6.75 1.32
C ALA A 115 -3.64 7.96 1.65
N GLU A 116 -3.23 8.81 2.59
CA GLU A 116 -3.98 10.02 2.96
C GLU A 116 -4.18 10.97 1.76
N LYS A 117 -3.14 11.13 0.94
CA LYS A 117 -3.22 11.95 -0.28
C LYS A 117 -4.16 11.36 -1.34
N LYS A 118 -4.18 10.03 -1.50
CA LYS A 118 -5.13 9.33 -2.39
C LYS A 118 -6.56 9.52 -1.91
N LEU A 119 -6.80 9.31 -0.61
CA LEU A 119 -8.12 9.45 0.01
C LEU A 119 -8.64 10.89 -0.08
N LYS A 120 -7.77 11.88 0.13
CA LYS A 120 -8.13 13.30 -0.02
C LYS A 120 -8.57 13.64 -1.45
N LYS A 121 -7.81 13.21 -2.47
CA LYS A 121 -8.18 13.44 -3.87
C LYS A 121 -9.49 12.74 -4.25
N LEU A 122 -9.72 11.53 -3.75
CA LEU A 122 -10.97 10.81 -3.95
C LEU A 122 -12.14 11.54 -3.28
N SER A 123 -11.97 11.99 -2.04
CA SER A 123 -12.98 12.75 -1.32
C SER A 123 -13.33 14.07 -2.04
N GLU A 124 -12.33 14.77 -2.57
CA GLU A 124 -12.54 15.99 -3.36
C GLU A 124 -13.29 15.70 -4.66
N ALA A 125 -12.91 14.63 -5.39
CA ALA A 125 -13.61 14.21 -6.61
C ALA A 125 -15.04 13.75 -6.33
N PHE A 126 -15.27 13.05 -5.22
CA PHE A 126 -16.58 12.60 -4.80
C PHE A 126 -17.49 13.77 -4.40
N GLU A 127 -16.99 14.70 -3.59
CA GLU A 127 -17.77 15.89 -3.19
C GLU A 127 -18.07 16.81 -4.38
N ALA A 128 -17.13 16.95 -5.32
CA ALA A 128 -17.39 17.67 -6.56
C ALA A 128 -18.51 17.01 -7.39
N HIS A 129 -18.45 15.69 -7.58
CA HIS A 129 -19.50 14.95 -8.28
C HIS A 129 -20.85 15.02 -7.55
N LYS A 130 -20.85 14.85 -6.23
CA LYS A 130 -22.04 14.95 -5.38
C LYS A 130 -22.70 16.33 -5.49
N LYS A 131 -21.91 17.41 -5.49
CA LYS A 131 -22.43 18.78 -5.69
C LYS A 131 -23.16 18.89 -7.04
N THR A 132 -22.54 18.44 -8.13
CA THR A 132 -23.16 18.49 -9.46
C THR A 132 -24.39 17.58 -9.56
N PHE A 133 -24.35 16.41 -8.93
CA PHE A 133 -25.50 15.51 -8.85
C PHE A 133 -26.68 16.15 -8.11
N VAL A 134 -26.44 16.81 -6.98
CA VAL A 134 -27.49 17.52 -6.22
C VAL A 134 -28.10 18.65 -7.05
N GLU A 135 -27.28 19.44 -7.74
CA GLU A 135 -27.74 20.50 -8.65
C GLU A 135 -28.64 19.93 -9.76
N TYR A 136 -28.24 18.79 -10.34
CA TYR A 136 -29.02 18.09 -11.35
C TYR A 136 -30.36 17.58 -10.81
N VAL A 137 -30.35 16.90 -9.65
CA VAL A 137 -31.56 16.35 -9.02
C VAL A 137 -32.57 17.45 -8.70
N ASN A 138 -32.10 18.64 -8.32
CA ASN A 138 -32.95 19.77 -7.98
C ASN A 138 -33.52 20.51 -9.21
N ALA A 139 -33.03 20.24 -10.43
CA ALA A 139 -33.55 20.83 -11.64
C ALA A 139 -35.00 20.39 -11.92
N LYS A 140 -35.83 21.29 -12.50
CA LYS A 140 -37.22 20.98 -12.83
C LYS A 140 -37.29 19.80 -13.81
N PRO A 141 -38.15 18.80 -13.58
CA PRO A 141 -38.27 17.66 -14.48
C PRO A 141 -38.80 18.10 -15.84
N ALA A 142 -38.48 17.32 -16.88
CA ALA A 142 -39.02 17.55 -18.21
C ALA A 142 -40.55 17.54 -18.19
N ARG A 143 -41.15 18.45 -18.98
CA ARG A 143 -42.61 18.65 -19.04
C ARG A 143 -43.29 17.32 -19.43
N GLY A 144 -44.25 16.88 -18.63
CA GLY A 144 -45.02 15.65 -18.88
C GLY A 144 -44.42 14.35 -18.32
N VAL A 145 -43.25 14.38 -17.66
CA VAL A 145 -42.67 13.19 -17.01
C VAL A 145 -43.09 13.13 -15.55
N ASN A 146 -43.91 12.13 -15.18
CA ASN A 146 -44.20 11.83 -13.79
C ASN A 146 -43.16 10.84 -13.23
N ILE A 147 -41.99 11.36 -12.86
CA ILE A 147 -40.86 10.57 -12.34
C ILE A 147 -41.30 9.67 -11.18
N LYS A 148 -42.03 10.21 -10.20
CA LYS A 148 -42.46 9.48 -9.01
C LYS A 148 -43.34 8.27 -9.37
N LEU A 149 -44.32 8.46 -10.25
CA LEU A 149 -45.21 7.37 -10.68
C LEU A 149 -44.46 6.31 -11.48
N ASN A 150 -43.64 6.71 -12.45
CA ASN A 150 -42.89 5.79 -13.30
C ASN A 150 -41.92 4.93 -12.48
N VAL A 151 -41.20 5.54 -11.53
CA VAL A 151 -40.30 4.82 -10.61
C VAL A 151 -41.09 3.84 -9.73
N LYS A 152 -42.25 4.25 -9.20
CA LYS A 152 -43.11 3.36 -8.40
C LYS A 152 -43.55 2.13 -9.21
N MET A 153 -44.07 2.34 -10.42
CA MET A 153 -44.51 1.25 -11.30
C MET A 153 -43.36 0.32 -11.69
N ALA A 154 -42.18 0.89 -11.97
CA ALA A 154 -40.98 0.11 -12.30
C ALA A 154 -40.52 -0.78 -11.15
N LYS A 155 -40.54 -0.25 -9.91
CA LYS A 155 -40.21 -1.01 -8.69
C LYS A 155 -41.20 -2.14 -8.44
N GLU A 156 -42.50 -1.87 -8.59
CA GLU A 156 -43.56 -2.87 -8.45
C GLU A 156 -43.42 -3.99 -9.51
N LYS A 157 -43.16 -3.62 -10.78
CA LYS A 157 -42.96 -4.57 -11.88
C LYS A 157 -41.78 -5.52 -11.63
N LEU A 158 -40.68 -5.02 -11.08
CA LEU A 158 -39.47 -5.80 -10.83
C LEU A 158 -39.42 -6.43 -9.42
N GLY A 159 -40.37 -6.11 -8.54
CA GLY A 159 -40.37 -6.58 -7.15
C GLY A 159 -39.16 -6.10 -6.34
N ILE A 160 -38.62 -4.93 -6.66
CA ILE A 160 -37.42 -4.40 -6.00
C ILE A 160 -37.79 -3.82 -4.63
N ASP A 161 -37.14 -4.33 -3.59
CA ASP A 161 -37.24 -3.79 -2.24
C ASP A 161 -36.29 -2.61 -2.05
N THR A 162 -36.84 -1.40 -2.08
CA THR A 162 -36.10 -0.17 -1.81
C THR A 162 -36.20 0.33 -0.38
N ASN A 163 -36.93 -0.38 0.49
CA ASN A 163 -37.06 -0.01 1.90
C ASN A 163 -35.87 -0.58 2.70
N ASN A 164 -35.46 -1.81 2.38
CA ASN A 164 -34.41 -2.51 3.14
C ASN A 164 -33.05 -2.52 2.44
N TYR A 165 -33.04 -2.32 1.12
CA TYR A 165 -31.84 -2.47 0.30
C TYR A 165 -31.58 -1.26 -0.58
N PHE A 166 -30.29 -0.99 -0.80
CA PHE A 166 -29.83 -0.12 -1.87
C PHE A 166 -29.49 -0.99 -3.08
N ASN A 167 -30.08 -0.68 -4.22
CA ASN A 167 -30.11 -1.54 -5.41
C ASN A 167 -29.25 -0.92 -6.52
N PHE A 168 -28.07 -1.51 -6.75
CA PHE A 168 -27.22 -1.18 -7.88
C PHE A 168 -27.59 -2.04 -9.09
N ALA A 169 -27.73 -1.43 -10.26
CA ALA A 169 -27.85 -2.17 -11.53
C ALA A 169 -26.61 -1.95 -12.39
N PHE A 170 -26.00 -3.06 -12.83
CA PHE A 170 -24.88 -3.05 -13.77
C PHE A 170 -25.45 -3.17 -15.18
N VAL A 171 -25.26 -2.12 -15.97
CA VAL A 171 -25.80 -1.99 -17.34
C VAL A 171 -24.67 -1.72 -18.32
N GLY A 172 -24.92 -1.92 -19.61
CA GLY A 172 -23.93 -1.68 -20.66
C GLY A 172 -24.01 -2.74 -21.75
N HIS A 173 -23.33 -2.50 -22.86
CA HIS A 173 -23.35 -3.40 -24.01
C HIS A 173 -22.95 -4.85 -23.65
N ALA A 174 -23.33 -5.81 -24.47
CA ALA A 174 -22.87 -7.18 -24.34
C ALA A 174 -21.32 -7.25 -24.31
N LYS A 175 -20.76 -8.23 -23.59
CA LYS A 175 -19.31 -8.47 -23.52
C LYS A 175 -18.46 -7.34 -22.92
N THR A 176 -19.05 -6.34 -22.26
CA THR A 176 -18.36 -5.32 -21.44
C THR A 176 -17.77 -5.88 -20.14
N GLY A 177 -17.93 -7.17 -19.84
CA GLY A 177 -17.40 -7.79 -18.63
C GLY A 177 -18.23 -7.54 -17.36
N LYS A 178 -19.52 -7.17 -17.49
CA LYS A 178 -20.42 -6.90 -16.36
C LYS A 178 -20.46 -8.04 -15.33
N SER A 179 -20.72 -9.27 -15.77
CA SER A 179 -20.84 -10.41 -14.87
C SER A 179 -19.52 -10.72 -14.14
N SER A 180 -18.36 -10.64 -14.83
CA SER A 180 -17.05 -10.75 -14.17
C SER A 180 -16.78 -9.60 -13.18
N LEU A 181 -17.24 -8.38 -13.49
CA LEU A 181 -17.14 -7.24 -12.58
C LEU A 181 -18.03 -7.43 -11.33
N ILE A 182 -19.23 -7.99 -11.51
CA ILE A 182 -20.16 -8.34 -10.42
C ILE A 182 -19.56 -9.44 -9.52
N ASN A 183 -18.89 -10.43 -10.10
CA ASN A 183 -18.20 -11.45 -9.31
C ASN A 183 -17.03 -10.84 -8.53
N ALA A 184 -16.22 -10.01 -9.20
CA ALA A 184 -15.07 -9.34 -8.59
C ALA A 184 -15.46 -8.42 -7.44
N ILE A 185 -16.48 -7.57 -7.59
CA ILE A 185 -16.95 -6.69 -6.51
C ILE A 185 -17.48 -7.48 -5.31
N ARG A 186 -17.96 -8.72 -5.54
CA ARG A 186 -18.39 -9.65 -4.49
C ARG A 186 -17.25 -10.48 -3.89
N GLY A 187 -16.01 -10.30 -4.35
CA GLY A 187 -14.85 -11.08 -3.91
C GLY A 187 -14.83 -12.52 -4.45
N MET A 188 -15.68 -12.83 -5.44
CA MET A 188 -15.89 -14.18 -5.97
C MET A 188 -15.14 -14.39 -7.28
N THR A 189 -14.75 -15.64 -7.54
CA THR A 189 -14.22 -16.06 -8.84
C THR A 189 -15.38 -16.42 -9.79
N ASP A 190 -15.13 -16.40 -11.10
CA ASP A 190 -16.17 -16.64 -12.11
C ASP A 190 -16.70 -18.08 -12.12
N ASP A 191 -15.94 -19.03 -11.56
CA ASP A 191 -16.26 -20.46 -11.45
C ASP A 191 -16.90 -20.86 -10.11
N GLN A 192 -16.92 -19.95 -9.12
CA GLN A 192 -17.48 -20.24 -7.81
C GLN A 192 -19.01 -20.41 -7.85
N ILE A 193 -19.53 -21.34 -7.04
CA ILE A 193 -20.98 -21.53 -6.89
C ILE A 193 -21.63 -20.23 -6.40
N GLY A 194 -22.66 -19.77 -7.12
CA GLY A 194 -23.37 -18.52 -6.82
C GLY A 194 -22.77 -17.27 -7.49
N SER A 195 -21.75 -17.44 -8.35
CA SER A 195 -21.26 -16.39 -9.23
C SER A 195 -22.21 -16.11 -10.38
N ALA A 196 -22.18 -14.86 -10.87
CA ALA A 196 -22.82 -14.47 -12.11
C ALA A 196 -22.18 -15.23 -13.27
N LYS A 197 -23.01 -15.83 -14.12
CA LYS A 197 -22.54 -16.65 -15.24
C LYS A 197 -21.81 -15.78 -16.26
N VAL A 198 -20.56 -16.13 -16.54
CA VAL A 198 -19.73 -15.50 -17.56
C VAL A 198 -19.69 -16.38 -18.80
N GLY A 199 -19.90 -15.80 -19.98
CA GLY A 199 -19.91 -16.54 -21.25
C GLY A 199 -19.55 -15.69 -22.46
N ILE A 200 -19.21 -16.36 -23.57
CA ILE A 200 -18.88 -15.73 -24.87
C ILE A 200 -20.16 -15.26 -25.60
N THR A 201 -21.29 -15.93 -25.36
CA THR A 201 -22.64 -15.49 -25.74
C THR A 201 -23.32 -14.84 -24.54
N GLU A 202 -24.32 -13.98 -24.77
CA GLU A 202 -25.15 -13.45 -23.69
C GLU A 202 -25.77 -14.62 -22.91
N THR A 203 -25.34 -14.80 -21.67
CA THR A 203 -25.77 -15.87 -20.77
C THR A 203 -26.96 -15.46 -19.90
N THR A 204 -27.34 -14.19 -19.91
CA THR A 204 -28.30 -13.57 -19.00
C THR A 204 -29.48 -13.00 -19.82
N HIS A 205 -30.60 -13.72 -19.88
CA HIS A 205 -31.81 -13.27 -20.58
C HIS A 205 -32.78 -12.50 -19.66
N GLU A 206 -32.64 -12.69 -18.35
CA GLU A 206 -33.48 -12.10 -17.31
C GLU A 206 -32.62 -11.32 -16.30
N ILE A 207 -33.22 -10.30 -15.68
CA ILE A 207 -32.56 -9.54 -14.62
C ILE A 207 -32.35 -10.45 -13.42
N GLN A 208 -31.11 -10.55 -12.94
CA GLN A 208 -30.78 -11.37 -11.78
C GLN A 208 -30.05 -10.53 -10.73
N TYR A 209 -30.45 -10.67 -9.46
CA TYR A 209 -29.74 -10.04 -8.36
C TYR A 209 -28.80 -11.02 -7.65
N TYR A 210 -27.77 -10.44 -7.04
CA TYR A 210 -26.74 -11.12 -6.30
C TYR A 210 -26.53 -10.42 -4.94
N VAL A 211 -26.22 -11.24 -3.94
CA VAL A 211 -25.93 -10.80 -2.57
C VAL A 211 -24.44 -10.94 -2.31
N PHE A 212 -23.88 -10.03 -1.52
CA PHE A 212 -22.50 -10.15 -1.05
C PHE A 212 -22.35 -11.36 -0.12
N PRO A 213 -21.30 -12.18 -0.28
CA PRO A 213 -21.04 -13.31 0.62
C PRO A 213 -20.81 -12.90 2.08
N ASN A 214 -20.31 -11.68 2.31
CA ASN A 214 -20.02 -11.15 3.63
C ASN A 214 -21.15 -10.23 4.15
N ASN A 215 -21.27 -10.13 5.48
CA ASN A 215 -22.31 -9.33 6.13
C ASN A 215 -22.06 -7.81 6.03
N ARG A 216 -20.87 -7.38 5.57
CA ARG A 216 -20.46 -5.97 5.48
C ARG A 216 -21.36 -5.17 4.55
N TYR A 217 -21.91 -5.81 3.52
CA TYR A 217 -22.79 -5.18 2.52
C TYR A 217 -24.20 -5.83 2.50
N LYS A 218 -24.68 -6.30 3.67
CA LYS A 218 -25.96 -7.02 3.79
C LYS A 218 -27.18 -6.25 3.26
N HIS A 219 -27.12 -4.93 3.31
CA HIS A 219 -28.16 -4.03 2.85
C HIS A 219 -27.97 -3.53 1.40
N VAL A 220 -27.12 -4.18 0.62
CA VAL A 220 -26.90 -3.86 -0.79
C VAL A 220 -27.34 -5.04 -1.65
N ARG A 221 -27.93 -4.76 -2.80
CA ARG A 221 -28.25 -5.73 -3.84
C ARG A 221 -27.62 -5.28 -5.15
N ILE A 222 -26.98 -6.22 -5.85
CA ILE A 222 -26.36 -5.98 -7.14
C ILE A 222 -27.14 -6.74 -8.19
N TYR A 223 -27.62 -6.04 -9.22
CA TYR A 223 -28.36 -6.61 -10.32
C TYR A 223 -27.49 -6.66 -11.57
N ASP A 224 -27.39 -7.85 -12.17
CA ASP A 224 -26.86 -8.03 -13.51
C ASP A 224 -28.01 -7.82 -14.49
N ILE A 225 -27.91 -6.76 -15.29
CA ILE A 225 -28.88 -6.45 -16.33
C ILE A 225 -28.33 -7.01 -17.65
N PRO A 226 -29.13 -7.76 -18.43
CA PRO A 226 -28.74 -8.25 -19.76
C PRO A 226 -28.05 -7.19 -20.63
N GLY A 227 -27.17 -7.57 -21.56
CA GLY A 227 -26.55 -6.58 -22.45
C GLY A 227 -27.57 -5.93 -23.39
N ALA A 228 -27.39 -4.63 -23.62
CA ALA A 228 -28.06 -3.95 -24.72
C ALA A 228 -27.40 -4.28 -26.06
N GLY A 229 -28.13 -4.11 -27.17
CA GLY A 229 -27.59 -4.29 -28.53
C GLY A 229 -27.58 -5.73 -29.06
N THR A 230 -28.44 -6.61 -28.53
CA THR A 230 -28.66 -7.97 -29.06
C THR A 230 -29.80 -8.02 -30.09
N LEU A 231 -29.83 -9.06 -30.94
CA LEU A 231 -30.82 -9.28 -32.01
C LEU A 231 -32.30 -9.17 -31.58
N THR A 232 -32.61 -9.20 -30.29
CA THR A 232 -33.98 -9.20 -29.74
C THR A 232 -34.41 -7.88 -29.08
N HIS A 233 -33.52 -6.91 -28.85
CA HIS A 233 -33.85 -5.69 -28.10
C HIS A 233 -33.29 -4.44 -28.80
N GLY A 234 -34.17 -3.64 -29.41
CA GLY A 234 -33.81 -2.33 -29.95
C GLY A 234 -33.40 -1.37 -28.83
N ALA A 235 -32.26 -0.69 -29.00
CA ALA A 235 -31.68 0.18 -27.96
C ALA A 235 -32.63 1.31 -27.49
N SER A 236 -33.52 1.78 -28.36
CA SER A 236 -34.33 2.99 -28.12
C SER A 236 -35.30 2.92 -26.94
N ASN A 237 -35.70 1.71 -26.50
CA ASN A 237 -36.61 1.50 -25.37
C ASN A 237 -36.00 0.64 -24.25
N TYR A 238 -34.71 0.28 -24.37
CA TYR A 238 -34.08 -0.67 -23.45
C TYR A 238 -34.19 -0.24 -21.98
N TYR A 239 -34.04 1.06 -21.71
CA TYR A 239 -34.13 1.63 -20.37
C TYR A 239 -35.52 1.44 -19.75
N GLU A 240 -36.57 1.66 -20.53
CA GLU A 240 -37.97 1.50 -20.12
C GLU A 240 -38.35 0.01 -20.01
N ASP A 241 -37.95 -0.80 -21.00
CA ASP A 241 -38.25 -2.25 -21.09
C ASP A 241 -37.72 -3.01 -19.89
N LYS A 242 -36.45 -2.75 -19.53
CA LYS A 242 -35.79 -3.29 -18.34
C LYS A 242 -36.08 -2.50 -17.07
N SER A 243 -36.90 -1.44 -17.18
CA SER A 243 -37.40 -0.67 -16.04
C SER A 243 -36.28 -0.14 -15.15
N LEU A 244 -35.22 0.37 -15.80
CA LEU A 244 -33.97 0.76 -15.13
C LEU A 244 -34.15 1.88 -14.10
N CYS A 245 -35.18 2.71 -14.24
CA CYS A 245 -35.52 3.72 -13.23
C CYS A 245 -35.93 3.13 -11.87
N ALA A 246 -36.13 1.82 -11.75
CA ALA A 246 -36.46 1.16 -10.48
C ALA A 246 -35.26 1.07 -9.52
N PHE A 247 -34.04 1.07 -10.05
CA PHE A 247 -32.81 0.94 -9.26
C PHE A 247 -32.40 2.26 -8.60
N ASP A 248 -31.58 2.20 -7.56
CA ASP A 248 -31.14 3.41 -6.87
C ASP A 248 -29.92 4.03 -7.57
N CYS A 249 -29.06 3.20 -8.16
CA CYS A 249 -27.88 3.64 -8.91
C CYS A 249 -27.57 2.72 -10.09
N LEU A 250 -27.20 3.30 -11.24
CA LEU A 250 -26.67 2.54 -12.38
C LEU A 250 -25.15 2.60 -12.45
N ILE A 251 -24.54 1.43 -12.56
CA ILE A 251 -23.12 1.25 -12.89
C ILE A 251 -23.04 0.94 -14.39
N ILE A 252 -22.72 1.95 -15.19
CA ILE A 252 -22.71 1.87 -16.66
C ILE A 252 -21.34 1.38 -17.12
N CYS A 253 -21.27 0.10 -17.46
CA CYS A 253 -20.06 -0.56 -17.92
C CYS A 253 -19.80 -0.23 -19.39
N THR A 254 -18.64 0.32 -19.69
CA THR A 254 -18.22 0.69 -21.05
C THR A 254 -17.17 -0.29 -21.58
N GLN A 255 -17.07 -0.39 -22.92
CA GLN A 255 -15.96 -1.08 -23.58
C GLN A 255 -14.79 -0.11 -23.79
N ASP A 256 -14.02 -0.29 -24.87
CA ASP A 256 -12.88 0.58 -25.17
C ASP A 256 -13.26 2.03 -25.49
N THR A 257 -14.48 2.22 -25.98
CA THR A 257 -15.06 3.51 -26.35
C THR A 257 -16.46 3.65 -25.75
N LEU A 258 -16.85 4.88 -25.42
CA LEU A 258 -18.20 5.21 -24.99
C LEU A 258 -19.19 5.07 -26.17
N GLY A 259 -20.08 4.09 -26.09
CA GLY A 259 -21.08 3.82 -27.11
C GLY A 259 -22.33 4.68 -26.96
N GLN A 260 -23.15 4.71 -28.03
CA GLN A 260 -24.41 5.47 -28.05
C GLN A 260 -25.43 4.92 -27.03
N GLU A 261 -25.41 3.61 -26.78
CA GLU A 261 -26.29 2.95 -25.81
C GLU A 261 -25.97 3.42 -24.38
N GLU A 262 -24.69 3.43 -24.00
CA GLU A 262 -24.27 3.91 -22.68
C GLU A 262 -24.60 5.39 -22.46
N ILE A 263 -24.45 6.22 -23.50
CA ILE A 263 -24.87 7.64 -23.47
C ILE A 263 -26.37 7.74 -23.26
N GLU A 264 -27.18 6.93 -23.95
CA GLU A 264 -28.64 6.95 -23.79
C GLU A 264 -29.06 6.53 -22.38
N PHE A 265 -28.45 5.48 -21.82
CA PHE A 265 -28.70 5.06 -20.43
C PHE A 265 -28.39 6.17 -19.45
N ALA A 266 -27.22 6.80 -19.60
CA ALA A 266 -26.81 7.89 -18.73
C ALA A 266 -27.79 9.07 -18.80
N MET A 267 -28.14 9.51 -20.01
CA MET A 267 -29.07 10.65 -20.19
C MET A 267 -30.47 10.35 -19.67
N LYS A 268 -30.99 9.12 -19.86
CA LYS A 268 -32.29 8.72 -19.30
C LYS A 268 -32.23 8.62 -17.78
N ALA A 269 -31.22 7.98 -17.22
CA ALA A 269 -31.02 7.85 -15.78
C ALA A 269 -30.94 9.22 -15.09
N LEU A 270 -30.16 10.14 -15.66
CA LEU A 270 -30.12 11.53 -15.23
C LEU A 270 -31.53 12.13 -15.25
N ARG A 271 -32.30 12.05 -16.35
CA ARG A 271 -33.69 12.58 -16.37
C ARG A 271 -34.59 12.00 -15.28
N TYR A 272 -34.36 10.76 -14.85
CA TYR A 272 -35.06 10.10 -13.75
C TYR A 272 -34.48 10.40 -12.36
N ARG A 273 -33.48 11.27 -12.27
CA ARG A 273 -32.76 11.68 -11.05
C ARG A 273 -32.08 10.51 -10.36
N GLN A 274 -31.62 9.54 -11.15
CA GLN A 274 -30.94 8.35 -10.68
C GLN A 274 -29.43 8.57 -10.62
N ALA A 275 -28.78 8.08 -9.57
CA ALA A 275 -27.32 8.15 -9.46
C ALA A 275 -26.67 7.27 -10.52
N ILE A 276 -25.64 7.78 -11.19
CA ILE A 276 -24.90 7.02 -12.21
C ILE A 276 -23.40 7.20 -12.09
N THR A 277 -22.67 6.18 -12.52
CA THR A 277 -21.24 6.28 -12.82
C THR A 277 -20.90 5.38 -14.01
N PHE A 278 -19.83 5.73 -14.71
CA PHE A 278 -19.26 4.88 -15.74
C PHE A 278 -18.14 4.02 -15.16
N VAL A 279 -18.02 2.80 -15.66
CA VAL A 279 -16.92 1.90 -15.32
C VAL A 279 -16.35 1.30 -16.60
N ARG A 280 -15.10 1.64 -16.91
CA ARG A 280 -14.33 0.93 -17.94
C ARG A 280 -13.65 -0.25 -17.28
N SER A 281 -14.16 -1.45 -17.57
CA SER A 281 -13.54 -2.69 -17.14
C SER A 281 -12.37 -3.07 -18.06
N ARG A 282 -11.66 -4.17 -17.76
CA ARG A 282 -10.61 -4.77 -18.62
C ARG A 282 -9.47 -3.81 -18.99
N CYS A 283 -9.08 -2.94 -18.06
CA CYS A 283 -8.00 -1.98 -18.27
C CYS A 283 -6.61 -2.65 -18.38
N ASP A 284 -6.49 -3.92 -18.03
CA ASP A 284 -5.34 -4.78 -18.33
C ASP A 284 -5.09 -4.93 -19.82
N ILE A 285 -6.12 -5.03 -20.66
CA ILE A 285 -5.95 -5.17 -22.12
C ILE A 285 -5.29 -3.92 -22.72
N ALA A 286 -5.74 -2.73 -22.28
CA ALA A 286 -5.15 -1.47 -22.70
C ALA A 286 -3.68 -1.38 -22.26
N LEU A 287 -3.40 -1.80 -21.03
CA LEU A 287 -2.05 -1.79 -20.47
C LEU A 287 -1.12 -2.79 -21.18
N ASP A 288 -1.59 -4.00 -21.47
CA ASP A 288 -0.83 -5.01 -22.22
C ASP A 288 -0.55 -4.56 -23.66
N THR A 289 -1.50 -3.86 -24.27
CA THR A 289 -1.31 -3.25 -25.59
C THR A 289 -0.20 -2.19 -25.53
N LEU A 290 -0.22 -1.31 -24.53
CA LEU A 290 0.85 -0.33 -24.33
C LEU A 290 2.20 -0.98 -24.03
N LYS A 291 2.21 -2.06 -23.23
CA LYS A 291 3.43 -2.82 -22.92
C LYS A 291 4.07 -3.37 -24.19
N LYS A 292 3.27 -3.95 -25.10
CA LYS A 292 3.71 -4.46 -26.40
C LYS A 292 4.23 -3.34 -27.30
N LEU A 293 3.49 -2.24 -27.41
CA LEU A 293 3.85 -1.11 -28.28
C LEU A 293 5.12 -0.38 -27.82
N ARG A 294 5.27 -0.15 -26.52
CA ARG A 294 6.37 0.62 -25.93
C ARG A 294 7.56 -0.25 -25.50
N LYS A 295 7.51 -1.57 -25.75
CA LYS A 295 8.53 -2.56 -25.32
C LYS A 295 8.90 -2.44 -23.83
N ILE A 296 7.90 -2.16 -22.99
CA ILE A 296 8.10 -1.99 -21.55
C ILE A 296 8.35 -3.36 -20.93
N ARG A 297 9.47 -3.51 -20.21
CA ARG A 297 9.86 -4.78 -19.59
C ARG A 297 9.03 -5.10 -18.34
N ARG A 298 8.75 -4.09 -17.52
CA ARG A 298 7.99 -4.22 -16.27
C ARG A 298 6.91 -3.15 -16.20
N ILE A 299 5.71 -3.56 -15.83
CA ILE A 299 4.64 -2.65 -15.48
C ILE A 299 4.84 -2.28 -14.00
N ASP A 300 4.97 -0.99 -13.73
CA ASP A 300 4.93 -0.41 -12.39
C ASP A 300 3.71 0.51 -12.24
N GLN A 301 3.52 1.07 -11.06
CA GLN A 301 2.38 1.94 -10.77
C GLN A 301 2.37 3.20 -11.64
N ASP A 302 3.53 3.72 -12.05
CA ASP A 302 3.62 4.92 -12.88
C ASP A 302 3.15 4.64 -14.31
N ALA A 303 3.50 3.47 -14.86
CA ALA A 303 2.98 3.02 -16.15
C ALA A 303 1.45 2.85 -16.13
N VAL A 304 0.90 2.30 -15.05
CA VAL A 304 -0.56 2.17 -14.85
C VAL A 304 -1.21 3.55 -14.76
N ASN A 305 -0.67 4.46 -13.96
CA ASN A 305 -1.19 5.82 -13.81
C ASN A 305 -1.18 6.58 -15.14
N ALA A 306 -0.12 6.43 -15.94
CA ALA A 306 -0.04 7.02 -17.27
C ALA A 306 -1.09 6.43 -18.23
N CYS A 307 -1.27 5.10 -18.22
CA CYS A 307 -2.30 4.42 -19.00
C CYS A 307 -3.71 4.91 -18.63
N ILE A 308 -4.03 4.97 -17.33
CA ILE A 308 -5.30 5.50 -16.82
C ILE A 308 -5.49 6.94 -17.27
N LYS A 309 -4.45 7.79 -17.20
CA LYS A 309 -4.54 9.19 -17.64
C LYS A 309 -4.83 9.29 -19.15
N GLU A 310 -4.20 8.46 -19.97
CA GLU A 310 -4.48 8.40 -21.41
C GLU A 310 -5.93 7.96 -21.67
N MET A 311 -6.40 6.89 -21.01
CA MET A 311 -7.77 6.41 -21.13
C MET A 311 -8.81 7.43 -20.64
N ALA A 312 -8.55 8.11 -19.53
CA ALA A 312 -9.40 9.16 -18.98
C ALA A 312 -9.47 10.38 -19.90
N THR A 313 -8.36 10.75 -20.54
CA THR A 313 -8.33 11.84 -21.51
C THR A 313 -9.13 11.49 -22.76
N ALA A 314 -8.97 10.27 -23.27
CA ALA A 314 -9.76 9.77 -24.39
C ALA A 314 -11.26 9.75 -24.07
N TYR A 315 -11.61 9.23 -22.89
CA TYR A 315 -12.99 9.20 -22.40
C TYR A 315 -13.59 10.61 -22.28
N ALA A 316 -12.88 11.56 -21.67
CA ALA A 316 -13.34 12.95 -21.55
C ALA A 316 -13.55 13.60 -22.93
N ALA A 317 -12.68 13.30 -23.91
CA ALA A 317 -12.86 13.77 -25.28
C ALA A 317 -14.08 13.13 -25.98
N GLU A 318 -14.38 11.86 -25.68
CA GLU A 318 -15.59 11.17 -26.17
C GLU A 318 -16.85 11.81 -25.60
N VAL A 319 -16.89 12.02 -24.28
CA VAL A 319 -18.00 12.71 -23.62
C VAL A 319 -18.23 14.09 -24.22
N LYS A 320 -17.19 14.90 -24.41
CA LYS A 320 -17.29 16.23 -25.04
C LYS A 320 -17.85 16.16 -26.46
N ARG A 321 -17.45 15.16 -27.25
CA ARG A 321 -17.95 14.95 -28.62
C ARG A 321 -19.45 14.63 -28.66
N THR A 322 -20.03 14.14 -27.58
CA THR A 322 -21.48 13.90 -27.50
C THR A 322 -22.31 15.19 -27.43
N GLY A 323 -21.69 16.32 -27.05
CA GLY A 323 -22.40 17.57 -26.77
C GLY A 323 -23.30 17.52 -25.53
N ARG A 324 -23.09 16.55 -24.63
CA ARG A 324 -23.84 16.38 -23.38
C ARG A 324 -22.99 16.83 -22.19
N GLU A 325 -23.05 18.12 -21.88
CA GLU A 325 -22.28 18.72 -20.77
C GLU A 325 -22.61 18.05 -19.43
N GLU A 326 -23.83 17.53 -19.26
CA GLU A 326 -24.26 16.85 -18.03
C GLU A 326 -23.40 15.62 -17.71
N LEU A 327 -22.90 14.94 -18.76
CA LEU A 327 -22.07 13.74 -18.63
C LEU A 327 -20.62 14.06 -18.23
N GLU A 328 -20.14 15.30 -18.43
CA GLU A 328 -18.77 15.68 -18.05
C GLU A 328 -18.54 15.62 -16.55
N SER A 329 -19.61 15.72 -15.76
CA SER A 329 -19.58 15.63 -14.30
C SER A 329 -19.68 14.20 -13.75
N VAL A 330 -19.99 13.22 -14.60
CA VAL A 330 -20.20 11.84 -14.18
C VAL A 330 -18.85 11.12 -14.08
N PRO A 331 -18.50 10.53 -12.92
CA PRO A 331 -17.22 9.87 -12.74
C PRO A 331 -17.13 8.62 -13.61
N CYS A 332 -15.93 8.38 -14.14
CA CYS A 332 -15.57 7.17 -14.85
C CYS A 332 -14.43 6.47 -14.11
N PHE A 333 -14.67 5.23 -13.67
CA PHE A 333 -13.68 4.41 -12.98
C PHE A 333 -13.03 3.42 -13.94
N PHE A 334 -11.70 3.32 -13.90
CA PHE A 334 -10.91 2.40 -14.71
C PHE A 334 -10.47 1.26 -13.81
N VAL A 335 -10.96 0.04 -14.07
CA VAL A 335 -10.80 -1.08 -13.13
C VAL A 335 -10.36 -2.34 -13.83
N ASN A 336 -9.68 -3.19 -13.07
CA ASN A 336 -9.40 -4.57 -13.41
C ASN A 336 -10.17 -5.49 -12.44
N SER A 337 -10.95 -6.44 -12.98
CA SER A 337 -11.74 -7.38 -12.17
C SER A 337 -10.87 -8.28 -11.28
N TYR A 338 -9.68 -8.66 -11.71
CA TYR A 338 -8.71 -9.39 -10.89
C TYR A 338 -8.27 -8.53 -9.69
N ASN A 339 -7.77 -7.31 -9.94
CA ASN A 339 -7.32 -6.42 -8.88
C ASN A 339 -8.46 -6.04 -7.93
N LEU A 340 -9.67 -5.86 -8.47
CA LEU A 340 -10.85 -5.52 -7.68
C LEU A 340 -11.20 -6.64 -6.72
N ARG A 341 -11.18 -7.89 -7.18
CA ARG A 341 -11.42 -9.05 -6.33
C ARG A 341 -10.37 -9.15 -5.23
N ASN A 342 -9.10 -9.01 -5.57
CA ASN A 342 -8.01 -9.01 -4.59
C ASN A 342 -8.22 -7.91 -3.54
N HIS A 343 -8.56 -6.69 -3.98
CA HIS A 343 -8.86 -5.59 -3.07
C HIS A 343 -10.02 -5.90 -2.11
N ILE A 344 -11.11 -6.50 -2.60
CA ILE A 344 -12.25 -6.92 -1.76
C ILE A 344 -11.86 -8.01 -0.75
N ASN A 345 -10.98 -8.92 -1.14
CA ASN A 345 -10.49 -10.00 -0.30
C ASN A 345 -9.35 -9.59 0.64
N ASN A 346 -8.88 -8.32 0.58
CA ASN A 346 -7.71 -7.81 1.29
C ASN A 346 -6.40 -8.53 0.89
N GLU A 347 -6.32 -8.93 -0.38
CA GLU A 347 -5.12 -9.46 -1.01
C GLU A 347 -4.32 -8.34 -1.66
N GLU A 348 -2.99 -8.46 -1.68
CA GLU A 348 -2.10 -7.47 -2.28
C GLU A 348 -2.17 -7.49 -3.81
N ASN A 349 -2.04 -6.31 -4.41
CA ASN A 349 -1.90 -6.14 -5.85
C ASN A 349 -0.56 -5.47 -6.15
N ASP A 350 0.16 -5.98 -7.15
CA ASP A 350 1.42 -5.39 -7.62
C ASP A 350 1.25 -3.94 -8.13
N VAL A 351 0.07 -3.65 -8.67
CA VAL A 351 -0.34 -2.34 -9.18
C VAL A 351 -1.83 -2.12 -8.93
N VAL A 352 -2.26 -0.87 -8.84
CA VAL A 352 -3.64 -0.50 -8.52
C VAL A 352 -4.19 0.44 -9.60
N TYR A 353 -5.44 0.24 -10.00
CA TYR A 353 -6.19 1.17 -10.84
C TYR A 353 -7.16 1.99 -9.97
N HIS A 354 -8.46 1.99 -10.26
CA HIS A 354 -9.50 2.68 -9.50
C HIS A 354 -10.38 1.74 -8.66
N GLU A 355 -9.90 0.55 -8.31
CA GLU A 355 -10.67 -0.45 -7.56
C GLU A 355 -11.23 0.10 -6.25
N GLU A 356 -10.34 0.67 -5.41
CA GLU A 356 -10.70 1.29 -4.14
C GLU A 356 -11.68 2.46 -4.34
N LEU A 357 -11.47 3.26 -5.40
CA LEU A 357 -12.30 4.43 -5.69
C LEU A 357 -13.73 4.01 -6.06
N LEU A 358 -13.89 2.94 -6.84
CA LEU A 358 -15.19 2.39 -7.22
C LEU A 358 -15.92 1.81 -6.00
N VAL A 359 -15.22 1.04 -5.16
CA VAL A 359 -15.80 0.46 -3.94
C VAL A 359 -16.28 1.54 -2.98
N GLU A 360 -15.45 2.57 -2.76
CA GLU A 360 -15.81 3.67 -1.87
C GLU A 360 -16.93 4.52 -2.48
N TYR A 361 -16.95 4.75 -3.80
CA TYR A 361 -18.09 5.39 -4.49
C TYR A 361 -19.40 4.64 -4.22
N MET A 362 -19.42 3.32 -4.46
CA MET A 362 -20.63 2.50 -4.21
C MET A 362 -21.04 2.54 -2.74
N ARG A 363 -20.08 2.48 -1.82
CA ARG A 363 -20.35 2.61 -0.38
C ARG A 363 -21.00 3.96 -0.07
N MET A 364 -20.42 5.06 -0.53
CA MET A 364 -20.92 6.40 -0.27
C MET A 364 -22.32 6.61 -0.86
N GLN A 365 -22.59 6.12 -2.08
CA GLN A 365 -23.93 6.15 -2.68
C GLN A 365 -24.95 5.42 -1.81
N SER A 366 -24.60 4.23 -1.31
CA SER A 366 -25.50 3.45 -0.46
C SER A 366 -25.79 4.07 0.90
N MET A 367 -24.87 4.90 1.42
CA MET A 367 -25.01 5.63 2.69
C MET A 367 -25.78 6.94 2.54
N TYR A 368 -25.45 7.73 1.50
CA TYR A 368 -25.99 9.07 1.29
C TYR A 368 -27.51 9.06 1.08
N THR A 369 -28.00 8.16 0.23
CA THR A 369 -29.43 8.11 -0.10
C THR A 369 -30.28 7.65 1.08
N ARG A 370 -29.74 6.86 2.02
CA ARG A 370 -30.45 6.49 3.25
C ARG A 370 -30.66 7.66 4.20
N ASN A 371 -29.67 8.56 4.28
CA ASN A 371 -29.77 9.76 5.11
C ASN A 371 -30.71 10.81 4.52
N ILE A 372 -30.99 10.78 3.20
CA ILE A 372 -32.04 11.63 2.59
C ILE A 372 -33.44 11.10 2.93
N VAL A 373 -33.62 9.78 3.00
CA VAL A 373 -34.93 9.15 3.31
C VAL A 373 -35.29 9.26 4.81
N SER A 374 -34.32 9.55 5.69
CA SER A 374 -34.57 9.73 7.13
C SER A 374 -35.03 11.15 7.53
N PHE A 375 -35.26 12.06 6.58
CA PHE A 375 -35.69 13.44 6.83
C PHE A 375 -37.11 13.78 6.33
N GLU A 376 -37.92 12.78 5.98
CA GLU A 376 -39.38 12.97 5.79
C GLU A 376 -40.18 12.62 7.04
#